data_AF-A0AAU8MP31-F1
#
_entry.id   AF-A0AAU8MP31-F1
#
_cell.length_a   1.000
_cell.length_b   1.000
_cell.length_c   1.000
_cell.angle_alpha   90.00
_cell.angle_beta   90.00
_cell.angle_gamma   90.00
#
_symmetry.space_group_name_H-M   'P 1'
#
loop_
_entity.id
_entity.type
_entity.pdbx_description
1 polymer ?
#
loop_
_entity_poly.entity_id
_entity_poly.type
_entity_poly.pdbx_seq_one_letter_code
_entity_poly.pdbx_strand_id
1 'polypeptide(L)'
;MNNEDLELLKFYHEVGVDCTLTEGEEEKKVENERAAQSSVIEQKKAMFPSDWIIEARKLASECGSVDELRSAVKSFEGCEIKKTATNTVFSDGNPNAKIMLVGEAPGANEDLKGIPFCGASGMLLDKMLGAINLDRTKVYISNTVFWRPPGNRKPTDLELDMCRPFVEKHIALVLPQILIFVGGIACYSLLDNTKTISNLRGKFHTYTNQYLSHAITTAAIFHPAYLLRQPAQKRLAWEDLKKIREYLDNTNNHTDV
;
A
#
# COMPACT_ATOMS: atom_id res chain seq x y z
N MET A 1 20.04 -33.45 -55.86
CA MET A 1 19.67 -34.19 -54.64
C MET A 1 20.08 -35.62 -54.87
N ASN A 2 21.11 -36.06 -54.17
CA ASN A 2 21.60 -37.42 -54.28
C ASN A 2 20.66 -38.37 -53.54
N ASN A 3 20.73 -39.66 -53.88
CA ASN A 3 19.83 -40.68 -53.30
C ASN A 3 19.98 -40.79 -51.76
N GLU A 4 21.17 -40.47 -51.25
CA GLU A 4 21.49 -40.43 -49.81
C GLU A 4 20.76 -39.30 -49.07
N ASP A 5 20.59 -38.12 -49.69
CA ASP A 5 19.85 -36.99 -49.10
C ASP A 5 18.37 -37.35 -48.90
N LEU A 6 17.82 -38.19 -49.79
CA LEU A 6 16.44 -38.61 -49.77
C LEU A 6 16.15 -39.64 -48.67
N GLU A 7 17.09 -40.54 -48.39
CA GLU A 7 17.01 -41.48 -47.27
C GLU A 7 17.09 -40.75 -45.93
N LEU A 8 17.98 -39.76 -45.83
CA LEU A 8 18.14 -38.96 -44.62
C LEU A 8 16.87 -38.16 -44.29
N LEU A 9 16.22 -37.56 -45.28
CA LEU A 9 14.95 -36.83 -45.10
C LEU A 9 13.80 -37.75 -44.67
N LYS A 10 13.73 -38.97 -45.21
CA LYS A 10 12.72 -39.97 -44.80
C LYS A 10 12.90 -40.40 -43.36
N PHE A 11 14.15 -40.62 -42.94
CA PHE A 11 14.46 -40.95 -41.55
C PHE A 11 13.94 -39.88 -40.59
N TYR A 12 14.24 -38.60 -40.85
CA TYR A 12 13.77 -37.50 -39.99
C TYR A 12 12.24 -37.39 -39.90
N HIS A 13 11.53 -37.62 -41.01
CA HIS A 13 10.08 -37.65 -41.00
C HIS A 13 9.52 -38.84 -40.18
N GLU A 14 10.12 -40.02 -40.25
CA GLU A 14 9.67 -41.20 -39.47
C GLU A 14 9.87 -41.04 -37.96
N VAL A 15 10.93 -40.34 -37.52
CA VAL A 15 11.13 -40.01 -36.10
C VAL A 15 10.32 -38.80 -35.62
N GLY A 16 9.41 -38.28 -36.45
CA GLY A 16 8.47 -37.23 -36.09
C GLY A 16 9.06 -35.82 -36.07
N VAL A 17 10.18 -35.59 -36.77
CA VAL A 17 10.75 -34.25 -36.97
C VAL A 17 10.05 -33.62 -38.17
N ASP A 18 9.11 -32.72 -37.90
CA ASP A 18 8.25 -32.06 -38.88
C ASP A 18 8.72 -30.64 -39.25
N CYS A 19 9.70 -30.09 -38.53
CA CYS A 19 10.31 -28.81 -38.82
C CYS A 19 11.82 -28.81 -38.61
N THR A 20 12.55 -28.09 -39.47
CA THR A 20 13.94 -27.72 -39.22
C THR A 20 13.94 -26.36 -38.52
N LEU A 21 14.42 -26.28 -37.28
CA LEU A 21 14.67 -25.01 -36.62
C LEU A 21 15.78 -24.29 -37.41
N THR A 22 15.41 -23.28 -38.19
CA THR A 22 16.39 -22.33 -38.70
C THR A 22 16.84 -21.47 -37.51
N GLU A 23 18.09 -21.60 -37.06
CA GLU A 23 18.74 -20.85 -35.95
C GLU A 23 18.86 -19.33 -36.21
N GLY A 24 17.94 -18.73 -36.98
CA GLY A 24 18.14 -17.43 -37.60
C GLY A 24 17.38 -16.27 -36.97
N GLU A 25 16.11 -16.48 -36.59
CA GLU A 25 15.16 -15.37 -36.42
C GLU A 25 14.35 -15.44 -35.12
N GLU A 26 13.82 -16.60 -34.73
CA GLU A 26 13.08 -16.73 -33.46
C GLU A 26 14.01 -16.69 -32.24
N GLU A 27 15.17 -17.36 -32.30
CA GLU A 27 16.17 -17.33 -31.23
C GLU A 27 16.75 -15.91 -31.04
N LYS A 28 17.05 -15.19 -32.12
CA LYS A 28 17.52 -13.79 -32.03
C LYS A 28 16.48 -12.85 -31.46
N LYS A 29 15.19 -13.11 -31.71
CA LYS A 29 14.10 -12.31 -31.15
C LYS A 29 13.94 -12.57 -29.65
N VAL A 30 13.99 -13.84 -29.24
CA VAL A 30 13.94 -14.25 -27.82
C VAL A 30 15.21 -13.80 -27.06
N GLU A 31 16.38 -13.86 -27.67
CA GLU A 31 17.64 -13.35 -27.10
C GLU A 31 17.62 -11.82 -26.99
N ASN A 32 17.14 -11.10 -28.01
CA ASN A 32 17.00 -9.64 -27.94
C ASN A 32 15.99 -9.21 -26.88
N GLU A 33 14.85 -9.90 -26.75
CA GLU A 33 13.86 -9.63 -25.70
C GLU A 33 14.43 -9.95 -24.30
N ARG A 34 15.19 -11.04 -24.15
CA ARG A 34 15.89 -11.39 -22.90
C ARG A 34 17.02 -10.41 -22.58
N ALA A 35 17.78 -9.93 -23.56
CA ALA A 35 18.85 -8.96 -23.38
C ALA A 35 18.29 -7.56 -23.05
N ALA A 36 17.18 -7.16 -23.68
CA ALA A 36 16.45 -5.95 -23.35
C ALA A 36 15.86 -6.02 -21.92
N GLN A 37 15.28 -7.16 -21.53
CA GLN A 37 14.83 -7.35 -20.14
C GLN A 37 15.99 -7.35 -19.15
N SER A 38 17.09 -8.03 -19.46
CA SER A 38 18.26 -8.13 -18.59
C SER A 38 18.94 -6.77 -18.37
N SER A 39 19.06 -5.96 -19.43
CA SER A 39 19.62 -4.60 -19.34
C SER A 39 18.74 -3.63 -18.55
N VAL A 40 17.42 -3.72 -18.68
CA VAL A 40 16.46 -2.93 -17.87
C VAL A 40 16.53 -3.33 -16.39
N ILE A 41 16.70 -4.62 -16.09
CA ILE A 41 16.84 -5.13 -14.72
C ILE A 41 18.17 -4.67 -14.09
N GLU A 42 19.27 -4.69 -14.84
CA GLU A 42 20.56 -4.16 -14.37
C GLU A 42 20.53 -2.65 -14.11
N GLN A 43 19.87 -1.88 -14.99
CA GLN A 43 19.71 -0.43 -14.79
C GLN A 43 18.89 -0.10 -13.54
N LYS A 44 17.80 -0.84 -13.26
CA LYS A 44 17.03 -0.68 -12.02
C LYS A 44 17.83 -1.02 -10.76
N LYS A 45 18.77 -1.95 -10.85
CA LYS A 45 19.63 -2.38 -9.72
C LYS A 45 20.66 -1.31 -9.32
N ALA A 46 20.93 -0.34 -10.20
CA ALA A 46 21.86 0.76 -9.98
C ALA A 46 21.21 2.06 -9.46
N MET A 47 19.89 2.09 -9.27
CA MET A 47 19.17 3.28 -8.80
C MET A 47 19.48 3.60 -7.34
N PHE A 48 19.72 4.88 -7.04
CA PHE A 48 19.86 5.39 -5.69
C PHE A 48 18.48 5.46 -5.00
N PRO A 49 18.42 5.50 -3.66
CA PRO A 49 17.15 5.61 -2.94
C PRO A 49 16.30 6.84 -3.35
N SER A 50 16.94 7.94 -3.73
CA SER A 50 16.27 9.14 -4.26
C SER A 50 15.53 8.87 -5.58
N ASP A 51 16.11 8.06 -6.45
CA ASP A 51 15.55 7.77 -7.78
C ASP A 51 14.27 6.94 -7.64
N TRP A 52 14.26 6.01 -6.66
CA TRP A 52 13.07 5.23 -6.33
C TRP A 52 11.92 6.08 -5.78
N ILE A 53 12.22 7.13 -5.01
CA ILE A 53 11.21 8.07 -4.52
C ILE A 53 10.62 8.88 -5.67
N ILE A 54 11.46 9.31 -6.62
CA ILE A 54 11.02 10.01 -7.84
C ILE A 54 10.13 9.10 -8.69
N GLU A 55 10.54 7.85 -8.90
CA GLU A 55 9.77 6.86 -9.65
C GLU A 55 8.44 6.55 -8.96
N ALA A 56 8.44 6.37 -7.63
CA ALA A 56 7.21 6.18 -6.86
C ALA A 56 6.24 7.36 -7.05
N ARG A 57 6.76 8.60 -7.05
CA ARG A 57 5.95 9.81 -7.26
C ARG A 57 5.39 9.88 -8.67
N LYS A 58 6.17 9.49 -9.68
CA LYS A 58 5.72 9.40 -11.07
C LYS A 58 4.60 8.37 -11.21
N LEU A 59 4.83 7.13 -10.80
CA LEU A 59 3.84 6.05 -10.86
C LEU A 59 2.54 6.41 -10.13
N ALA A 60 2.65 6.99 -8.93
CA ALA A 60 1.48 7.43 -8.18
C ALA A 60 0.71 8.55 -8.91
N SER A 61 1.41 9.49 -9.55
CA SER A 61 0.76 10.59 -10.27
C SER A 61 -0.07 10.11 -11.47
N GLU A 62 0.40 9.08 -12.17
CA GLU A 62 -0.24 8.50 -13.37
C GLU A 62 -1.51 7.69 -13.05
N CYS A 63 -1.68 7.24 -11.80
CA CYS A 63 -2.86 6.48 -11.40
C CYS A 63 -4.12 7.36 -11.35
N GLY A 64 -5.18 7.00 -12.08
CA GLY A 64 -6.49 7.65 -12.07
C GLY A 64 -7.48 6.97 -11.12
N SER A 65 -7.21 5.75 -10.66
CA SER A 65 -8.11 4.97 -9.80
C SER A 65 -7.38 4.22 -8.68
N VAL A 66 -8.13 3.80 -7.66
CA VAL A 66 -7.60 3.01 -6.54
C VAL A 66 -7.06 1.65 -7.00
N ASP A 67 -7.67 1.04 -8.01
CA ASP A 67 -7.23 -0.25 -8.55
C ASP A 67 -5.93 -0.13 -9.38
N GLU A 68 -5.78 0.95 -10.14
CA GLU A 68 -4.51 1.28 -10.80
C GLU A 68 -3.40 1.51 -9.76
N LEU A 69 -3.71 2.27 -8.71
CA LEU A 69 -2.75 2.52 -7.63
C LEU A 69 -2.34 1.23 -6.91
N ARG A 70 -3.31 0.33 -6.65
CA ARG A 70 -3.04 -1.00 -6.08
C ARG A 70 -2.09 -1.80 -6.96
N SER A 71 -2.32 -1.76 -8.28
CA SER A 71 -1.49 -2.46 -9.25
C SER A 71 -0.06 -1.88 -9.29
N ALA A 72 0.06 -0.55 -9.29
CA ALA A 72 1.34 0.16 -9.25
C ALA A 72 2.15 -0.19 -7.99
N VAL A 73 1.51 -0.16 -6.81
CA VAL A 73 2.14 -0.57 -5.54
C VAL A 73 2.59 -2.03 -5.61
N LYS A 74 1.73 -2.94 -6.09
CA LYS A 74 2.06 -4.36 -6.20
C LYS A 74 3.26 -4.60 -7.13
N SER A 75 3.42 -3.82 -8.19
CA SER A 75 4.56 -3.91 -9.11
C SER A 75 5.81 -3.15 -8.65
N PHE A 76 5.70 -2.21 -7.71
CA PHE A 76 6.83 -1.36 -7.29
C PHE A 76 7.97 -2.16 -6.63
N GLU A 77 9.21 -1.99 -7.07
CA GLU A 77 10.36 -2.79 -6.59
C GLU A 77 11.35 -2.02 -5.73
N GLY A 78 11.16 -0.70 -5.58
CA GLY A 78 12.11 0.17 -4.90
C GLY A 78 12.19 -0.02 -3.38
N CYS A 79 11.19 -0.67 -2.78
CA CYS A 79 11.12 -0.84 -1.33
C CYS A 79 11.66 -2.21 -0.90
N GLU A 80 12.75 -2.25 -0.13
CA GLU A 80 13.41 -3.51 0.25
C GLU A 80 12.52 -4.44 1.09
N ILE A 81 11.65 -3.88 1.95
CA ILE A 81 10.74 -4.67 2.78
C ILE A 81 9.74 -5.50 1.96
N LYS A 82 9.49 -5.13 0.69
CA LYS A 82 8.70 -5.96 -0.23
C LYS A 82 9.33 -7.33 -0.45
N LYS A 83 10.68 -7.41 -0.52
CA LYS A 83 11.41 -8.67 -0.76
C LYS A 83 11.26 -9.68 0.37
N THR A 84 10.95 -9.19 1.57
CA THR A 84 10.77 -10.01 2.78
C THR A 84 9.31 -10.26 3.16
N ALA A 85 8.38 -9.53 2.54
CA ALA A 85 6.95 -9.65 2.81
C ALA A 85 6.33 -10.76 1.96
N THR A 86 5.29 -11.40 2.50
CA THR A 86 4.53 -12.45 1.82
C THR A 86 3.51 -11.84 0.87
N ASN A 87 2.77 -10.84 1.34
CA ASN A 87 1.73 -10.18 0.56
C ASN A 87 1.87 -8.66 0.60
N THR A 88 1.33 -8.02 -0.43
CA THR A 88 1.09 -6.57 -0.40
C THR A 88 -0.22 -6.32 0.34
N VAL A 89 -0.16 -5.60 1.45
CA VAL A 89 -1.30 -5.25 2.29
C VAL A 89 -1.74 -3.83 1.94
N PHE A 90 -2.56 -3.72 0.90
CA PHE A 90 -2.91 -2.44 0.31
C PHE A 90 -4.04 -1.71 1.05
N SER A 91 -5.19 -2.36 1.23
CA SER A 91 -6.35 -1.73 1.86
C SER A 91 -7.42 -2.75 2.29
N ASP A 92 -8.34 -2.33 3.15
CA ASP A 92 -9.60 -3.04 3.44
C ASP A 92 -10.76 -2.04 3.63
N GLY A 93 -12.00 -2.53 3.57
CA GLY A 93 -13.21 -1.75 3.76
C GLY A 93 -13.77 -1.13 2.48
N ASN A 94 -14.61 -0.12 2.64
CA ASN A 94 -15.35 0.49 1.53
C ASN A 94 -14.56 1.67 0.91
N PRO A 95 -14.15 1.59 -0.37
CA PRO A 95 -13.40 2.67 -1.01
C PRO A 95 -14.18 3.99 -1.14
N ASN A 96 -15.51 3.95 -1.03
CA ASN A 96 -16.39 5.12 -1.03
C ASN A 96 -16.75 5.61 0.39
N ALA A 97 -16.07 5.10 1.42
CA ALA A 97 -16.33 5.51 2.80
C ALA A 97 -15.93 6.97 3.04
N LYS A 98 -16.75 7.69 3.80
CA LYS A 98 -16.45 9.05 4.26
C LYS A 98 -15.29 9.10 5.28
N ILE A 99 -14.84 7.95 5.78
CA ILE A 99 -13.84 7.82 6.84
C ILE A 99 -12.71 6.93 6.34
N MET A 100 -11.49 7.44 6.35
CA MET A 100 -10.29 6.65 6.08
C MET A 100 -9.41 6.56 7.34
N LEU A 101 -8.88 5.38 7.63
CA LEU A 101 -7.92 5.12 8.69
C LEU A 101 -6.57 4.74 8.08
N VAL A 102 -5.50 5.36 8.57
CA VAL A 102 -4.12 5.04 8.14
C VAL A 102 -3.29 4.62 9.35
N GLY A 103 -2.87 3.35 9.35
CA GLY A 103 -2.00 2.76 10.35
C GLY A 103 -0.51 2.89 10.06
N GLU A 104 0.31 2.25 10.89
CA GLU A 104 1.77 2.23 10.75
C GLU A 104 2.22 1.29 9.63
N ALA A 105 2.18 -0.02 9.88
CA ALA A 105 2.67 -1.04 8.97
C ALA A 105 1.91 -2.36 9.19
N PRO A 106 1.89 -3.26 8.19
CA PRO A 106 1.35 -4.60 8.35
C PRO A 106 2.12 -5.40 9.40
N GLY A 107 1.38 -6.15 10.23
CA GLY A 107 1.92 -7.17 11.12
C GLY A 107 1.99 -8.55 10.46
N ALA A 108 2.33 -9.56 11.24
CA ALA A 108 2.47 -10.93 10.77
C ALA A 108 1.19 -11.52 10.17
N ASN A 109 0.05 -11.26 10.80
CA ASN A 109 -1.24 -11.78 10.34
C ASN A 109 -1.70 -11.05 9.08
N GLU A 110 -1.47 -9.74 9.04
CA GLU A 110 -1.79 -8.88 7.90
C GLU A 110 -0.99 -9.30 6.67
N ASP A 111 0.32 -9.53 6.84
CA ASP A 111 1.20 -10.02 5.77
C ASP A 111 0.78 -11.39 5.26
N LEU A 112 0.34 -12.30 6.13
CA LEU A 112 -0.15 -13.62 5.72
C LEU A 112 -1.47 -13.56 4.94
N LYS A 113 -2.37 -12.65 5.33
CA LYS A 113 -3.73 -12.57 4.74
C LYS A 113 -3.86 -11.55 3.62
N GLY A 114 -2.93 -10.60 3.49
CA GLY A 114 -3.06 -9.46 2.57
C GLY A 114 -4.06 -8.40 3.02
N ILE A 115 -4.56 -8.46 4.27
CA ILE A 115 -5.65 -7.59 4.77
C ILE A 115 -5.13 -6.75 5.94
N PRO A 116 -5.23 -5.40 5.90
CA PRO A 116 -4.79 -4.55 7.00
C PRO A 116 -5.62 -4.77 8.27
N PHE A 117 -4.94 -4.67 9.42
CA PHE A 117 -5.56 -4.80 10.74
C PHE A 117 -6.40 -6.09 10.89
N CYS A 118 -5.91 -7.25 10.47
CA CYS A 118 -6.62 -8.53 10.67
C CYS A 118 -6.09 -9.35 11.88
N GLY A 119 -5.11 -8.83 12.62
CA GLY A 119 -4.58 -9.42 13.85
C GLY A 119 -5.24 -8.91 15.14
N ALA A 120 -4.55 -9.08 16.27
CA ALA A 120 -5.07 -8.70 17.59
C ALA A 120 -5.32 -7.18 17.74
N SER A 121 -4.43 -6.35 17.18
CA SER A 121 -4.65 -4.90 17.09
C SER A 121 -5.88 -4.58 16.25
N GLY A 122 -6.09 -5.33 15.18
CA GLY A 122 -7.26 -5.25 14.31
C GLY A 122 -8.57 -5.52 15.02
N MET A 123 -8.63 -6.63 15.77
CA MET A 123 -9.82 -6.96 16.55
C MET A 123 -10.17 -5.88 17.59
N LEU A 124 -9.15 -5.21 18.17
CA LEU A 124 -9.39 -4.08 19.06
C LEU A 124 -9.87 -2.85 18.27
N LEU A 125 -9.32 -2.59 17.07
CA LEU A 125 -9.81 -1.53 16.20
C LEU A 125 -11.29 -1.74 15.84
N ASP A 126 -11.68 -2.97 15.51
CA ASP A 126 -13.07 -3.31 15.19
C ASP A 126 -14.00 -3.02 16.38
N LYS A 127 -13.58 -3.35 17.60
CA LYS A 127 -14.33 -3.01 18.84
C LYS A 127 -14.41 -1.50 19.06
N MET A 128 -13.33 -0.76 18.79
CA MET A 128 -13.28 0.69 18.89
C MET A 128 -14.24 1.35 17.90
N LEU A 129 -14.26 0.89 16.65
CA LEU A 129 -15.20 1.34 15.62
C LEU A 129 -16.65 1.01 16.02
N GLY A 130 -16.90 -0.21 16.49
CA GLY A 130 -18.22 -0.64 16.95
C GLY A 130 -18.77 0.23 18.09
N ALA A 131 -17.90 0.70 18.99
CA ALA A 131 -18.29 1.59 20.09
C ALA A 131 -18.78 2.98 19.63
N ILE A 132 -18.52 3.37 18.38
CA ILE A 132 -19.02 4.61 17.75
C ILE A 132 -19.96 4.32 16.56
N ASN A 133 -20.58 3.14 16.54
CA ASN A 133 -21.53 2.66 15.53
C ASN A 133 -20.96 2.60 14.11
N LEU A 134 -19.65 2.37 14.00
CA LEU A 134 -18.95 2.11 12.75
C LEU A 134 -18.54 0.64 12.64
N ASP A 135 -18.29 0.22 11.41
CA ASP A 135 -17.79 -1.10 11.06
C ASP A 135 -16.96 -0.97 9.77
N ARG A 136 -16.35 -2.07 9.31
CA ARG A 136 -15.48 -2.07 8.12
C ARG A 136 -16.21 -1.74 6.81
N THR A 137 -17.53 -1.83 6.76
CA THR A 137 -18.31 -1.44 5.57
C THR A 137 -18.49 0.09 5.46
N LYS A 138 -18.28 0.81 6.58
CA LYS A 138 -18.42 2.27 6.69
C LYS A 138 -17.10 3.03 6.72
N VAL A 139 -15.98 2.31 6.74
CA VAL A 139 -14.64 2.88 6.78
C VAL A 139 -13.75 2.28 5.71
N TYR A 140 -12.68 2.98 5.39
CA TYR A 140 -11.61 2.50 4.53
C TYR A 140 -10.30 2.48 5.34
N ILE A 141 -9.51 1.41 5.23
CA ILE A 141 -8.35 1.19 6.10
C ILE A 141 -7.12 0.91 5.24
N SER A 142 -6.02 1.60 5.50
CA SER A 142 -4.70 1.41 4.88
C SER A 142 -3.58 1.64 5.91
N ASN A 143 -2.31 1.64 5.47
CA ASN A 143 -1.12 1.87 6.30
C ASN A 143 -0.15 2.84 5.61
N THR A 144 0.83 3.37 6.36
CA THR A 144 1.89 4.22 5.78
C THR A 144 2.90 3.45 4.93
N VAL A 145 3.01 2.14 5.13
CA VAL A 145 3.76 1.22 4.26
C VAL A 145 2.89 0.00 3.94
N PHE A 146 3.07 -0.60 2.76
CA PHE A 146 2.21 -1.70 2.26
C PHE A 146 2.76 -3.10 2.53
N TRP A 147 3.97 -3.21 3.07
CA TRP A 147 4.66 -4.48 3.34
C TRP A 147 5.12 -4.53 4.79
N ARG A 148 5.17 -5.74 5.34
CA ARG A 148 5.60 -5.98 6.71
C ARG A 148 7.11 -5.79 6.86
N PRO A 149 7.59 -4.90 7.75
CA PRO A 149 9.00 -4.84 8.10
C PRO A 149 9.45 -6.11 8.84
N PRO A 150 10.68 -6.62 8.58
CA PRO A 150 11.22 -7.79 9.26
C PRO A 150 11.14 -7.68 10.79
N GLY A 151 10.64 -8.74 11.44
CA GLY A 151 10.51 -8.77 12.90
C GLY A 151 9.45 -7.80 13.48
N ASN A 152 8.55 -7.26 12.65
CA ASN A 152 7.58 -6.22 13.05
C ASN A 152 8.27 -4.98 13.66
N ARG A 153 9.49 -4.66 13.19
CA ARG A 153 10.14 -3.39 13.55
C ARG A 153 9.33 -2.21 13.00
N LYS A 154 9.62 -1.03 13.52
CA LYS A 154 9.12 0.21 12.92
C LYS A 154 9.69 0.38 11.51
N PRO A 155 8.90 0.90 10.55
CA PRO A 155 9.43 1.33 9.26
C PRO A 155 10.53 2.38 9.44
N THR A 156 11.53 2.36 8.56
CA THR A 156 12.55 3.42 8.49
C THR A 156 12.01 4.64 7.75
N ASP A 157 12.65 5.79 7.92
CA ASP A 157 12.27 7.01 7.20
C ASP A 157 12.34 6.80 5.68
N LEU A 158 13.33 6.04 5.21
CA LEU A 158 13.43 5.72 3.79
C LEU A 158 12.26 4.86 3.28
N GLU A 159 11.84 3.86 4.07
CA GLU A 159 10.68 3.03 3.71
C GLU A 159 9.38 3.85 3.69
N LEU A 160 9.23 4.77 4.64
CA LEU A 160 8.11 5.71 4.69
C LEU A 160 8.13 6.63 3.47
N ASP A 161 9.27 7.22 3.13
CA ASP A 161 9.39 8.16 2.02
C ASP A 161 9.24 7.48 0.65
N MET A 162 9.63 6.22 0.51
CA MET A 162 9.34 5.42 -0.69
C MET A 162 7.85 5.13 -0.85
N CYS A 163 7.11 4.86 0.24
CA CYS A 163 5.69 4.56 0.17
C CYS A 163 4.81 5.82 0.15
N ARG A 164 5.30 6.94 0.67
CA ARG A 164 4.58 8.20 0.85
C ARG A 164 3.86 8.69 -0.41
N PRO A 165 4.46 8.71 -1.63
CA PRO A 165 3.74 9.20 -2.81
C PRO A 165 2.50 8.37 -3.13
N PHE A 166 2.59 7.05 -2.95
CA PHE A 166 1.44 6.16 -3.12
C PHE A 166 0.38 6.42 -2.06
N VAL A 167 0.75 6.59 -0.79
CA VAL A 167 -0.21 6.86 0.30
C VAL A 167 -0.89 8.23 0.12
N GLU A 168 -0.14 9.26 -0.25
CA GLU A 168 -0.67 10.60 -0.57
C GLU A 168 -1.69 10.53 -1.71
N LYS A 169 -1.36 9.82 -2.78
CA LYS A 169 -2.27 9.57 -3.90
C LYS A 169 -3.47 8.73 -3.48
N HIS A 170 -3.28 7.72 -2.64
CA HIS A 170 -4.34 6.86 -2.13
C HIS A 170 -5.41 7.66 -1.39
N ILE A 171 -4.97 8.53 -0.48
CA ILE A 171 -5.84 9.45 0.25
C ILE A 171 -6.57 10.39 -0.72
N ALA A 172 -5.88 10.91 -1.75
CA ALA A 172 -6.49 11.80 -2.72
C ALA A 172 -7.53 11.12 -3.62
N LEU A 173 -7.33 9.85 -3.97
CA LEU A 173 -8.28 9.06 -4.76
C LEU A 173 -9.52 8.65 -3.95
N VAL A 174 -9.34 8.33 -2.66
CA VAL A 174 -10.46 8.01 -1.75
C VAL A 174 -11.21 9.28 -1.34
N LEU A 175 -10.49 10.40 -1.20
CA LEU A 175 -11.00 11.71 -0.80
C LEU A 175 -11.98 11.63 0.40
N PRO A 176 -11.55 11.08 1.55
CA PRO A 176 -12.42 10.91 2.70
C PRO A 176 -12.80 12.27 3.30
N GLN A 177 -13.98 12.34 3.91
CA GLN A 177 -14.41 13.52 4.66
C GLN A 177 -13.56 13.70 5.94
N ILE A 178 -13.19 12.59 6.58
CA ILE A 178 -12.27 12.58 7.72
C ILE A 178 -11.19 11.50 7.56
N LEU A 179 -9.94 11.90 7.78
CA LEU A 179 -8.79 11.00 7.81
C LEU A 179 -8.29 10.81 9.25
N ILE A 180 -8.22 9.57 9.70
CA ILE A 180 -7.83 9.20 11.05
C ILE A 180 -6.47 8.52 11.02
N PHE A 181 -5.46 9.16 11.60
CA PHE A 181 -4.15 8.56 11.79
C PHE A 181 -4.15 7.67 13.03
N VAL A 182 -3.80 6.40 12.84
CA VAL A 182 -3.81 5.38 13.88
C VAL A 182 -2.37 5.13 14.31
N GLY A 183 -1.94 5.78 15.38
CA GLY A 183 -0.59 5.65 15.93
C GLY A 183 0.38 6.76 15.55
N GLY A 184 1.53 6.74 16.23
CA GLY A 184 2.53 7.81 16.13
C GLY A 184 3.27 7.82 14.79
N ILE A 185 3.55 6.67 14.19
CA ILE A 185 4.24 6.63 12.89
C ILE A 185 3.36 7.20 11.77
N ALA A 186 2.05 6.90 11.77
CA ALA A 186 1.12 7.49 10.82
C ALA A 186 1.09 9.02 10.93
N CYS A 187 1.05 9.55 12.16
CA CYS A 187 1.13 10.99 12.41
C CYS A 187 2.48 11.59 12.01
N TYR A 188 3.58 10.94 12.37
CA TYR A 188 4.95 11.39 12.06
C TYR A 188 5.17 11.46 10.55
N SER A 189 4.72 10.42 9.84
CA SER A 189 4.86 10.35 8.39
C SER A 189 4.00 11.42 7.73
N LEU A 190 2.68 11.45 7.98
CA LEU A 190 1.75 12.19 7.11
C LEU A 190 1.23 13.50 7.69
N LEU A 191 1.30 13.74 9.00
CA LEU A 191 0.67 14.90 9.64
C LEU A 191 1.70 15.95 10.10
N ASP A 192 2.55 15.57 11.05
CA ASP A 192 3.54 16.47 11.66
C ASP A 192 4.68 15.64 12.26
N ASN A 193 5.87 15.74 11.63
CA ASN A 193 7.06 14.98 12.04
C ASN A 193 7.76 15.56 13.30
N THR A 194 7.30 16.70 13.83
CA THR A 194 7.89 17.36 15.01
C THR A 194 7.14 17.05 16.30
N LYS A 195 5.89 16.59 16.21
CA LYS A 195 5.01 16.39 17.37
C LYS A 195 4.83 14.92 17.72
N THR A 196 4.71 14.64 19.02
CA THR A 196 4.33 13.31 19.50
C THR A 196 2.82 13.09 19.35
N ILE A 197 2.42 11.82 19.24
CA ILE A 197 1.00 11.46 19.20
C ILE A 197 0.21 12.00 20.40
N SER A 198 0.82 12.04 21.58
CA SER A 198 0.18 12.56 22.80
C SER A 198 -0.22 14.03 22.67
N ASN A 199 0.51 14.82 21.87
CA ASN A 199 0.20 16.23 21.61
C ASN A 199 -0.86 16.44 20.52
N LEU A 200 -0.94 15.50 19.58
CA LEU A 200 -1.80 15.54 18.39
C LEU A 200 -3.19 14.99 18.67
N ARG A 201 -3.31 13.93 19.46
CA ARG A 201 -4.59 13.26 19.74
C ARG A 201 -5.58 14.17 20.47
N GLY A 202 -6.87 13.86 20.30
CA GLY A 202 -7.98 14.59 20.93
C GLY A 202 -8.22 16.00 20.37
N LYS A 203 -7.57 16.34 19.25
CA LYS A 203 -7.74 17.58 18.49
C LYS A 203 -7.96 17.23 17.02
N PHE A 204 -8.67 18.11 16.32
CA PHE A 204 -8.76 18.06 14.86
C PHE A 204 -7.64 18.89 14.25
N HIS A 205 -7.09 18.40 13.14
CA HIS A 205 -6.07 19.05 12.34
C HIS A 205 -6.50 19.04 10.88
N THR A 206 -5.65 19.60 10.03
CA THR A 206 -5.88 19.67 8.59
C THR A 206 -4.76 18.95 7.87
N TYR A 207 -5.11 18.04 6.96
CA TYR A 207 -4.16 17.35 6.09
C TYR A 207 -4.31 17.87 4.66
N THR A 208 -3.17 18.14 4.03
CA THR A 208 -3.10 18.52 2.63
C THR A 208 -1.88 17.85 2.00
N ASN A 209 -1.94 17.59 0.71
CA ASN A 209 -0.82 17.11 -0.08
C ASN A 209 -0.98 17.63 -1.53
N GLN A 210 0.01 17.36 -2.38
CA GLN A 210 0.05 17.89 -3.75
C GLN A 210 -1.09 17.38 -4.67
N TYR A 211 -1.78 16.30 -4.32
CA TYR A 211 -2.84 15.69 -5.13
C TYR A 211 -4.25 16.16 -4.70
N LEU A 212 -4.36 16.84 -3.55
CA LEU A 212 -5.63 17.27 -2.99
C LEU A 212 -6.01 18.67 -3.49
N SER A 213 -7.26 18.83 -3.92
CA SER A 213 -7.82 20.14 -4.29
C SER A 213 -8.21 20.99 -3.08
N HIS A 214 -8.51 20.35 -1.96
CA HIS A 214 -8.87 20.98 -0.70
C HIS A 214 -8.36 20.12 0.46
N ALA A 215 -8.21 20.75 1.61
CA ALA A 215 -7.67 20.07 2.76
C ALA A 215 -8.72 19.19 3.46
N ILE A 216 -8.27 18.07 4.02
CA ILE A 216 -9.10 17.07 4.69
C ILE A 216 -9.03 17.29 6.20
N THR A 217 -10.18 17.20 6.88
CA THR A 217 -10.22 17.22 8.35
C THR A 217 -9.60 15.93 8.89
N THR A 218 -8.70 16.04 9.86
CA THR A 218 -7.96 14.87 10.37
C THR A 218 -7.97 14.77 11.88
N ALA A 219 -7.90 13.54 12.37
CA ALA A 219 -7.79 13.23 13.79
C ALA A 219 -6.68 12.18 14.01
N ALA A 220 -6.15 12.14 15.22
CA ALA A 220 -5.16 11.13 15.62
C ALA A 220 -5.68 10.33 16.81
N ILE A 221 -5.51 9.01 16.75
CA ILE A 221 -5.82 8.08 17.85
C ILE A 221 -4.63 7.20 18.16
N PHE A 222 -4.54 6.71 19.40
CA PHE A 222 -3.54 5.72 19.75
C PHE A 222 -3.67 4.44 18.93
N HIS A 223 -2.52 3.86 18.56
CA HIS A 223 -2.52 2.58 17.86
C HIS A 223 -3.10 1.48 18.77
N PRO A 224 -3.99 0.60 18.28
CA PRO A 224 -4.56 -0.47 19.09
C PRO A 224 -3.51 -1.39 19.73
N ALA A 225 -2.41 -1.68 19.04
CA ALA A 225 -1.29 -2.45 19.61
C ALA A 225 -0.66 -1.78 20.85
N TYR A 226 -0.61 -0.45 20.89
CA TYR A 226 -0.17 0.30 22.09
C TYR A 226 -1.18 0.16 23.22
N LEU A 227 -2.48 0.24 22.94
CA LEU A 227 -3.55 0.07 23.92
C LEU A 227 -3.65 -1.35 24.48
N LEU A 228 -3.23 -2.37 23.72
CA LEU A 228 -3.10 -3.75 24.21
C LEU A 228 -1.96 -3.87 25.23
N ARG A 229 -0.84 -3.17 25.02
CA ARG A 229 0.30 -3.15 25.95
C ARG A 229 0.08 -2.20 27.13
N GLN A 230 -0.70 -1.12 26.94
CA GLN A 230 -1.00 -0.12 27.96
C GLN A 230 -2.52 0.08 28.11
N PRO A 231 -3.23 -0.87 28.74
CA PRO A 231 -4.69 -0.80 28.86
C PRO A 231 -5.23 0.44 29.56
N ALA A 232 -4.45 1.04 30.47
CA ALA A 232 -4.82 2.28 31.16
C ALA A 232 -5.07 3.46 30.19
N GLN A 233 -4.48 3.42 29.00
CA GLN A 233 -4.61 4.46 27.98
C GLN A 233 -5.91 4.32 27.15
N LYS A 234 -6.70 3.26 27.36
CA LYS A 234 -7.98 3.07 26.65
C LYS A 234 -9.00 4.16 26.96
N ARG A 235 -8.96 4.73 28.18
CA ARG A 235 -9.83 5.88 28.53
C ARG A 235 -9.58 7.05 27.59
N LEU A 236 -8.32 7.35 27.32
CA LEU A 236 -7.93 8.40 26.40
C LEU A 236 -8.43 8.08 24.98
N ALA A 237 -8.14 6.89 24.45
CA ALA A 237 -8.63 6.49 23.13
C ALA A 237 -10.17 6.62 23.01
N TRP A 238 -10.92 6.28 24.07
CA TRP A 238 -12.36 6.47 24.09
C TRP A 238 -12.80 7.94 23.98
N GLU A 239 -12.09 8.86 24.64
CA GLU A 239 -12.36 10.30 24.50
C GLU A 239 -12.14 10.81 23.08
N ASP A 240 -11.13 10.29 22.37
CA ASP A 240 -10.91 10.63 20.96
C ASP A 240 -12.06 10.14 20.09
N LEU A 241 -12.48 8.88 20.29
CA LEU A 241 -13.58 8.27 19.53
C LEU A 241 -14.90 9.01 19.72
N LYS A 242 -15.22 9.46 20.95
CA LYS A 242 -16.40 10.30 21.20
C LYS A 242 -16.39 11.60 20.41
N LYS A 243 -15.24 12.30 20.36
CA LYS A 243 -15.09 13.53 19.58
C LYS A 243 -15.23 13.27 18.08
N ILE A 244 -14.67 12.17 17.59
CA ILE A 244 -14.82 11.75 16.19
C ILE A 244 -16.30 11.47 15.90
N ARG A 245 -17.00 10.78 16.80
CA ARG A 245 -18.44 10.51 16.65
C ARG A 245 -19.26 11.80 16.58
N GLU A 246 -19.03 12.71 17.51
CA GLU A 246 -19.69 14.02 17.55
C GLU A 246 -19.47 14.81 16.26
N TYR A 247 -18.24 14.82 15.73
CA TYR A 247 -17.94 15.44 14.44
C TYR A 247 -18.71 14.80 13.27
N LEU A 248 -18.79 13.46 13.23
CA LEU A 248 -19.54 12.74 12.21
C LEU A 248 -21.04 13.03 12.28
N ASP A 249 -21.60 13.13 13.48
CA ASP A 249 -23.01 13.45 13.67
C ASP A 249 -23.33 14.88 13.20
N ASN A 250 -22.50 15.85 13.55
CA ASN A 250 -22.67 17.25 13.13
C ASN A 250 -22.54 17.43 11.62
N THR A 251 -21.64 16.70 10.97
CA THR A 251 -21.42 16.83 9.53
C THR A 251 -22.49 16.16 8.69
N ASN A 252 -23.04 15.02 9.13
CA ASN A 252 -24.16 14.38 8.41
C ASN A 252 -25.43 15.25 8.45
N ASN A 253 -25.73 15.88 9.59
CA ASN A 253 -26.87 16.79 9.72
C ASN A 253 -26.81 18.03 8.80
N HIS A 254 -25.63 18.43 8.34
CA HIS A 254 -25.46 19.55 7.41
C HIS A 254 -25.53 19.14 5.93
N THR A 255 -25.50 17.85 5.61
CA THR A 255 -25.61 17.33 4.23
C THR A 255 -27.01 16.89 3.83
N ASP A 256 -27.95 16.80 4.78
CA ASP A 256 -29.35 16.40 4.58
C ASP A 256 -30.32 17.61 4.54
N VAL A 257 -29.82 18.84 4.33
CA VAL A 257 -30.61 20.09 4.21
C VAL A 257 -30.40 20.75 2.85
#